data_AF-A0A8K0NH49-F1
#
_entry.id   AF-A0A8K0NH49-F1
#
_cell.length_a   1.000
_cell.length_b   1.000
_cell.length_c   1.000
_cell.angle_alpha   90.00
_cell.angle_beta   90.00
_cell.angle_gamma   90.00
#
_symmetry.space_group_name_H-M   'P 1'
#
loop_
_entity.id
_entity.type
_entity.pdbx_description
1 polymer ?
#
loop_
_entity_poly.entity_id
_entity_poly.type
_entity_poly.pdbx_seq_one_letter_code
_entity_poly.pdbx_strand_id
1 'polypeptide(L)'
;MGGYLVTLCALFSLCLGVYLWVMTLRLKDGFLATYLDLEPWEQSLLQQTFQCCGYHNATTPAFITDSVCSSPAAAALLRGCGTAISDFGNIFLDYFFTSLFGMV
;
A
#
# COMPACT_ATOMS: atom_id res chain seq x y z
N MET A 1 -6.49 33.08 -26.56
CA MET A 1 -5.17 32.67 -26.02
C MET A 1 -5.26 31.85 -24.73
N GLY A 2 -6.36 31.89 -23.94
CA GLY A 2 -6.47 31.09 -22.71
C GLY A 2 -6.69 29.57 -22.89
N GLY A 3 -7.22 29.14 -24.04
CA GLY A 3 -7.54 27.71 -24.26
C GLY A 3 -6.30 26.79 -24.20
N TYR A 4 -5.14 27.27 -24.66
CA TYR A 4 -3.89 26.49 -24.63
C TYR A 4 -3.42 26.20 -23.20
N LEU A 5 -3.56 27.17 -22.29
CA LEU A 5 -3.19 27.01 -20.87
C LEU A 5 -4.09 25.99 -20.18
N VAL A 6 -5.39 26.02 -20.48
CA VAL A 6 -6.37 25.05 -19.95
C VAL A 6 -6.08 23.65 -20.48
N THR A 7 -5.79 23.50 -21.78
CA THR A 7 -5.44 22.19 -22.35
C THR A 7 -4.14 21.63 -21.77
N LEU A 8 -3.14 22.48 -21.49
CA LEU A 8 -1.91 22.04 -20.84
C LEU A 8 -2.14 21.60 -19.39
N CYS A 9 -2.95 22.36 -18.64
CA CYS A 9 -3.30 22.00 -17.27
C CYS A 9 -4.05 20.66 -17.24
N ALA A 10 -5.03 20.46 -18.13
CA ALA A 10 -5.77 19.21 -18.24
C ALA A 10 -4.88 18.02 -18.63
N LEU A 11 -3.97 18.20 -19.59
CA LEU A 11 -3.02 17.17 -20.01
C LEU A 11 -2.09 16.78 -18.87
N PHE A 12 -1.51 17.77 -18.19
CA PHE A 12 -0.62 17.55 -17.06
C PHE A 12 -1.34 16.77 -15.95
N SER A 13 -2.56 17.18 -15.62
CA SER A 13 -3.34 16.51 -14.58
C SER A 13 -3.71 15.08 -14.95
N LEU A 14 -4.04 14.83 -16.22
CA LEU A 14 -4.31 13.48 -16.72
C LEU A 14 -3.08 12.58 -16.66
N CYS A 15 -1.91 13.08 -17.07
CA CYS A 15 -0.65 12.33 -16.98
C CYS A 15 -0.31 11.94 -15.53
N LEU A 16 -0.43 12.89 -14.60
CA LEU A 16 -0.22 12.64 -13.18
C LEU A 16 -1.23 11.64 -12.61
N GLY A 17 -2.51 11.79 -12.95
CA GLY A 17 -3.56 10.86 -12.52
C GLY A 17 -3.29 9.42 -12.98
N VAL A 18 -2.92 9.23 -14.26
CA VAL A 18 -2.56 7.91 -14.80
C VAL A 18 -1.32 7.35 -14.12
N TYR A 19 -0.30 8.15 -13.87
CA TYR A 19 0.92 7.71 -13.18
C TYR A 19 0.61 7.20 -11.76
N LEU A 20 -0.14 7.97 -10.97
CA LEU A 20 -0.54 7.59 -9.61
C LEU A 20 -1.45 6.34 -9.61
N TRP A 21 -2.32 6.21 -10.61
CA TRP A 21 -3.15 5.03 -10.78
C TRP A 21 -2.34 3.76 -11.10
N VAL A 22 -1.28 3.86 -11.90
CA VAL A 22 -0.40 2.70 -12.14
C VAL A 22 0.37 2.33 -10.87
N MET A 23 0.82 3.31 -10.09
CA MET A 23 1.51 3.09 -8.82
C MET A 23 0.60 2.38 -7.79
N THR A 24 -0.68 2.75 -7.68
CA THR A 24 -1.64 2.05 -6.81
C THR A 24 -1.79 0.57 -7.17
N LEU A 25 -1.92 0.26 -8.46
CA LEU A 25 -2.07 -1.12 -8.92
C LEU A 25 -0.86 -2.00 -8.58
N ARG A 26 0.34 -1.41 -8.47
CA ARG A 26 1.59 -2.11 -8.19
C ARG A 26 2.05 -2.02 -6.74
N LEU A 27 1.28 -1.37 -5.88
CA LEU A 27 1.67 -1.16 -4.50
C LEU A 27 1.87 -2.48 -3.74
N LYS A 28 0.97 -3.45 -3.92
CA LYS A 28 1.10 -4.79 -3.30
C LYS A 28 2.32 -5.56 -3.79
N ASP A 29 2.68 -5.45 -5.07
CA ASP A 29 3.83 -6.19 -5.59
C ASP A 29 5.15 -5.53 -5.18
N GLY A 30 5.20 -4.19 -5.18
CA GLY A 30 6.38 -3.42 -4.79
C GLY A 30 6.74 -3.61 -3.31
N PHE A 31 5.74 -3.56 -2.43
CA PHE A 31 5.98 -3.76 -0.99
C PHE A 31 6.29 -5.21 -0.61
N LEU A 32 6.00 -6.19 -1.47
CA LEU A 32 6.33 -7.59 -1.19
C LEU A 32 7.85 -7.78 -1.14
N ALA A 33 8.55 -7.21 -2.12
CA ALA A 33 10.01 -7.31 -2.20
C ALA A 33 10.67 -6.70 -0.95
N THR A 34 10.19 -5.55 -0.52
CA THR A 34 10.66 -4.90 0.72
C THR A 34 10.32 -5.73 1.95
N TYR A 35 9.07 -6.21 2.08
CA TYR A 35 8.66 -7.03 3.22
C TYR A 35 9.50 -8.31 3.37
N LEU A 36 9.94 -8.92 2.27
CA LEU A 36 10.82 -10.10 2.30
C LEU A 36 12.26 -9.77 2.72
N ASP A 37 12.71 -8.53 2.52
CA ASP A 37 14.04 -8.06 2.89
C ASP A 37 14.14 -7.59 4.35
N LEU A 38 12.99 -7.26 4.97
CA LEU A 38 12.90 -6.85 6.38
C LEU A 38 13.36 -7.95 7.34
N GLU A 39 13.98 -7.53 8.44
CA GLU A 39 14.36 -8.43 9.52
C GLU A 39 13.12 -9.01 10.24
N PRO A 40 13.22 -10.20 10.87
CA PRO A 40 12.08 -10.86 11.49
C PRO A 40 11.43 -10.05 12.63
N TRP A 41 12.18 -9.17 13.30
CA TRP A 41 11.63 -8.29 14.33
C TRP A 41 10.86 -7.09 13.74
N GLU A 42 11.23 -6.63 12.55
CA GLU A 42 10.49 -5.57 11.84
C GLU A 42 9.19 -6.13 11.27
N GLN A 43 9.24 -7.37 10.79
CA GLN A 43 8.05 -8.11 10.35
C GLN A 43 7.06 -8.30 11.51
N SER A 44 7.52 -8.64 12.72
CA SER A 44 6.64 -8.76 13.90
C SER A 44 6.01 -7.44 14.31
N LEU A 45 6.78 -6.34 14.28
CA LEU A 45 6.29 -5.01 14.57
C LEU A 45 5.20 -4.58 13.56
N LEU A 46 5.40 -4.89 12.29
CA LEU A 46 4.42 -4.62 11.24
C LEU A 46 3.12 -5.41 11.48
N GLN A 47 3.22 -6.68 11.84
CA GLN A 47 2.07 -7.53 12.18
C GLN A 47 1.32 -7.02 13.40
N GLN A 48 2.02 -6.53 14.41
CA GLN A 48 1.42 -5.93 15.60
C GLN A 48 0.76 -4.59 15.31
N THR A 49 1.37 -3.74 14.48
CA THR A 49 0.84 -2.41 14.16
C THR A 49 -0.40 -2.48 13.29
N PHE A 50 -0.38 -3.34 12.26
CA PHE A 50 -1.46 -3.47 11.28
C PHE A 50 -2.44 -4.59 11.60
N GLN A 51 -2.25 -5.32 12.72
CA GLN A 51 -3.08 -6.46 13.15
C GLN A 51 -3.31 -7.47 12.00
N CYS A 52 -2.23 -7.81 11.30
CA CYS A 52 -2.22 -8.60 10.07
C CYS A 52 -1.31 -9.84 10.24
N CYS A 53 -1.53 -10.91 9.47
CA CYS A 53 -0.65 -12.09 9.47
C CYS A 53 -0.21 -12.46 8.05
N GLY A 54 1.10 -12.59 7.84
CA GLY A 54 1.69 -12.86 6.52
C GLY A 54 1.48 -11.72 5.51
N TYR A 55 1.97 -11.89 4.28
CA TYR A 55 1.85 -10.83 3.25
C TYR A 55 0.67 -11.05 2.31
N HIS A 56 0.65 -12.17 1.58
CA HIS A 56 -0.47 -12.57 0.72
C HIS A 56 -1.43 -13.53 1.42
N ASN A 57 -0.90 -14.42 2.26
CA ASN A 57 -1.65 -15.38 3.07
C ASN A 57 -0.83 -15.73 4.32
N ALA A 58 -1.46 -16.40 5.29
CA ALA A 58 -0.82 -16.98 6.48
C ALA A 58 0.25 -18.05 6.15
N THR A 59 0.48 -18.38 4.89
CA THR A 59 1.47 -19.40 4.48
C THR A 59 2.47 -18.90 3.45
N THR A 60 2.32 -17.69 2.93
CA THR A 60 3.18 -17.16 1.87
C THR A 60 3.39 -15.65 2.01
N PRO A 61 4.57 -15.19 2.46
CA PRO A 61 5.65 -15.91 3.16
C PRO A 61 5.23 -16.37 4.58
N ALA A 62 6.02 -17.25 5.21
CA ALA A 62 5.77 -17.72 6.56
C ALA A 62 5.71 -16.53 7.54
N PHE A 63 4.64 -16.46 8.33
CA PHE A 63 4.48 -15.46 9.37
C PHE A 63 5.45 -15.76 10.52
N ILE A 64 5.98 -14.70 11.13
CA ILE A 64 6.66 -14.79 12.41
C ILE A 64 5.60 -14.98 13.51
N THR A 65 5.88 -15.87 14.45
CA THR A 65 4.96 -16.14 15.57
C THR A 65 5.09 -15.04 16.60
N ASP A 66 4.01 -14.28 16.76
CA ASP A 66 3.93 -13.12 17.65
C ASP A 66 2.65 -13.14 18.48
N SER A 67 2.46 -12.13 19.33
CA SER A 67 1.25 -11.97 20.15
C SER A 67 -0.04 -11.90 19.32
N VAL A 68 0.03 -11.42 18.07
CA VAL A 68 -1.09 -11.36 17.12
C VAL A 68 -1.25 -12.67 16.35
N CYS A 69 -0.16 -13.22 15.83
CA CYS A 69 -0.16 -14.46 15.04
C CYS A 69 0.43 -15.62 15.88
N SER A 70 -0.24 -15.99 16.97
CA SER A 70 0.25 -16.99 17.93
C SER A 70 0.22 -18.43 17.39
N SER A 71 -0.61 -18.68 16.38
CA SER A 71 -0.74 -19.99 15.74
C SER A 71 -1.16 -19.85 14.28
N PRO A 72 -0.91 -20.86 13.43
CA PRO A 72 -1.40 -20.87 12.05
C PRO A 72 -2.92 -20.78 11.96
N ALA A 73 -3.64 -21.27 12.98
CA ALA A 73 -5.09 -21.17 13.05
C ALA A 73 -5.55 -19.72 13.29
N ALA A 74 -4.91 -19.00 14.21
CA ALA A 74 -5.19 -17.58 14.44
C ALA A 74 -4.82 -16.72 13.22
N ALA A 75 -3.69 -17.04 12.57
CA ALA A 75 -3.24 -16.35 11.36
C ALA A 75 -4.21 -16.52 10.17
N ALA A 76 -4.91 -17.65 10.06
CA ALA A 76 -5.89 -17.90 9.01
C ALA A 76 -7.21 -17.10 9.18
N LEU A 77 -7.51 -16.61 10.40
CA LEU A 77 -8.66 -15.74 10.65
C LEU A 77 -8.37 -14.27 10.31
N LEU A 78 -7.10 -13.91 10.16
CA LEU A 78 -6.64 -12.54 9.92
C LEU A 78 -6.29 -12.33 8.45
N ARG A 79 -6.38 -11.08 7.99
CA ARG A 79 -6.11 -10.72 6.60
C ARG A 79 -4.61 -10.50 6.39
N GLY A 80 -4.12 -10.79 5.18
CA GLY A 80 -2.72 -10.57 4.83
C GLY A 80 -2.35 -9.09 4.86
N CYS A 81 -1.13 -8.80 5.32
CA CYS A 81 -0.65 -7.45 5.56
C CYS A 81 -0.57 -6.61 4.29
N GLY A 82 -0.41 -7.22 3.11
CA GLY A 82 -0.46 -6.50 1.84
C GLY A 82 -1.80 -5.76 1.61
N THR A 83 -2.88 -6.14 2.29
CA THR A 83 -4.17 -5.43 2.23
C THR A 83 -4.16 -4.19 3.13
N ALA A 84 -3.63 -4.30 4.35
CA ALA A 84 -3.50 -3.17 5.27
C ALA A 84 -2.51 -2.11 4.75
N ILE A 85 -1.41 -2.55 4.13
CA ILE A 85 -0.45 -1.67 3.45
C ILE A 85 -1.11 -0.95 2.26
N SER A 86 -2.01 -1.64 1.53
CA SER A 86 -2.76 -1.00 0.44
C SER A 86 -3.70 0.08 0.94
N ASP A 87 -4.37 -0.14 2.07
CA ASP A 87 -5.25 0.85 2.68
C ASP A 87 -4.47 2.12 3.07
N PHE A 88 -3.34 1.94 3.78
CA PHE A 88 -2.43 3.02 4.12
C PHE A 88 -1.92 3.79 2.89
N GLY A 89 -1.54 3.07 1.83
CA GLY A 89 -1.11 3.68 0.58
C GLY A 89 -2.19 4.50 -0.13
N ASN A 90 -3.45 4.08 -0.06
CA ASN A 90 -4.57 4.86 -0.61
C ASN A 90 -4.76 6.17 0.16
N ILE A 91 -4.71 6.14 1.50
CA ILE A 91 -4.78 7.36 2.32
C ILE A 91 -3.66 8.33 1.95
N PHE A 92 -2.44 7.82 1.75
CA PHE A 92 -1.32 8.67 1.36
C PHE A 92 -1.51 9.30 -0.03
N LEU A 93 -2.10 8.55 -0.96
CA LEU A 93 -2.43 9.04 -2.28
C LEU A 93 -3.53 10.09 -2.27
N ASP A 94 -4.52 10.00 -1.38
CA ASP A 94 -5.53 11.04 -1.23
C ASP A 94 -4.91 12.40 -0.87
N TYR A 95 -3.82 12.43 -0.10
CA TYR A 95 -3.06 13.67 0.15
C TYR A 95 -2.38 14.20 -1.12
N PHE A 96 -1.80 13.32 -1.95
CA PHE A 96 -1.24 13.75 -3.24
C PHE A 96 -2.33 14.25 -4.18
N PHE A 97 -3.47 13.56 -4.28
CA PHE A 97 -4.60 14.03 -5.08
C PHE A 97 -5.09 15.39 -4.60
N THR A 98 -5.20 15.59 -3.28
CA THR A 98 -5.59 16.88 -2.69
C THR A 98 -4.56 17.97 -2.96
N SER A 99 -3.26 17.68 -2.86
CA SER A 99 -2.20 18.67 -3.10
C SER A 99 -2.03 19.03 -4.57
N LEU A 100 -2.19 18.07 -5.48
CA LEU A 100 -1.94 18.25 -6.91
C LEU A 100 -3.18 18.74 -7.66
N PHE A 101 -4.37 18.32 -7.22
CA PHE A 101 -5.65 18.62 -7.88
C PHE A 101 -6.64 19.39 -7.02
N GLY A 102 -6.38 19.60 -5.73
CA GLY A 102 -7.27 20.39 -4.88
C GLY A 102 -7.14 21.90 -5.07
N MET A 103 -6.08 22.37 -5.73
CA MET A 103 -5.81 23.79 -5.99
C MET A 103 -6.14 24.25 -7.42
N VAL A 104 -6.39 23.32 -8.36
CA VAL A 104 -6.63 23.64 -9.79
C VAL A 104 -8.06 24.05 -10.06
#